data_AF-A0A497DSF7-F1
#
_entry.id   AF-A0A497DSF7-F1
#
_cell.length_a   1.000
_cell.length_b   1.000
_cell.length_c   1.000
_cell.angle_alpha   90.00
_cell.angle_beta   90.00
_cell.angle_gamma   90.00
#
_symmetry.space_group_name_H-M   'P 1'
#
loop_
_entity.id
_entity.type
_entity.pdbx_description
1 polymer ?
#
loop_
_entity_poly.entity_id
_entity_poly.type
_entity_poly.pdbx_seq_one_letter_code
_entity_poly.pdbx_strand_id
1 'polypeptide(L)'
;DSKRGDLEDPWSPHHETIESDVFVSTDICATCHNEQNPYGVWVKATELEYRESVYPERGTPCQDCHMQPMGGKPGKMGPLREHNTDHWFGGGFAEFVEGAAAVYIRGEALQVSVGEEVDFSILVKAMATGHKFPTGSVEERDVWLHVSLNNKAGEELMHIPVPLNPDDPNDKYFITSNAKVAYPSHSTLSDPIERDGLTEGDRLYHSAFLDSEGEFTYAQWVCVEEIENRLNPLEERMEHYHFAVPDLDKGVYYLTAQLNYRRMPDPLADYFGIDRRPVMEVSKNIRKLVLY
;
A
#
# COMPACT_ATOMS: atom_id res chain seq x y z
N ASP A 1 -37.44 -14.27 -15.80
CA ASP A 1 -36.69 -13.05 -15.43
C ASP A 1 -35.50 -12.86 -16.35
N SER A 2 -35.36 -11.67 -16.92
CA SER A 2 -34.25 -11.31 -17.79
C SER A 2 -32.93 -11.25 -17.01
N LYS A 3 -31.84 -11.72 -17.60
CA LYS A 3 -30.48 -11.62 -17.04
C LYS A 3 -29.86 -10.29 -17.45
N ARG A 4 -29.05 -9.70 -16.57
CA ARG A 4 -28.48 -8.36 -16.74
C ARG A 4 -26.96 -8.42 -16.91
N GLY A 5 -26.38 -7.49 -17.66
CA GLY A 5 -24.93 -7.39 -17.86
C GLY A 5 -24.47 -5.97 -18.19
N ASP A 6 -23.15 -5.78 -18.26
CA ASP A 6 -22.43 -4.54 -18.59
C ASP A 6 -22.29 -4.29 -20.09
N LEU A 7 -22.12 -5.37 -20.88
CA LEU A 7 -21.82 -5.25 -22.31
C LEU A 7 -23.07 -4.93 -23.14
N GLU A 8 -22.90 -4.04 -24.13
CA GLU A 8 -23.91 -3.75 -25.15
C GLU A 8 -24.38 -5.01 -25.86
N ASP A 9 -25.66 -5.06 -26.24
CA ASP A 9 -26.28 -6.23 -26.88
C ASP A 9 -26.03 -7.56 -26.13
N PRO A 10 -26.35 -7.65 -24.82
CA PRO A 10 -26.11 -8.87 -24.07
C PRO A 10 -26.96 -9.99 -24.66
N TRP A 11 -26.40 -11.20 -24.75
CA TRP A 11 -27.05 -12.34 -25.43
C TRP A 11 -26.87 -13.65 -24.66
N SER A 12 -27.94 -14.44 -24.59
CA SER A 12 -27.95 -15.79 -24.02
C SER A 12 -28.88 -16.71 -24.81
N PRO A 13 -28.55 -18.00 -24.98
CA PRO A 13 -29.42 -18.95 -25.70
C PRO A 13 -30.67 -19.39 -24.91
N HIS A 14 -30.77 -19.05 -23.62
CA HIS A 14 -31.79 -19.59 -22.71
C HIS A 14 -32.62 -18.55 -21.96
N HIS A 15 -32.11 -17.33 -21.80
CA HIS A 15 -32.77 -16.27 -21.07
C HIS A 15 -32.78 -15.00 -21.89
N GLU A 16 -33.84 -14.22 -21.77
CA GLU A 16 -33.83 -12.83 -22.21
C GLU A 16 -32.73 -12.07 -21.46
N THR A 17 -32.03 -11.19 -22.15
CA THR A 17 -30.89 -10.43 -21.63
C THR A 17 -31.11 -8.95 -21.86
N ILE A 18 -30.74 -8.12 -20.88
CA ILE A 18 -30.84 -6.67 -20.93
C ILE A 18 -29.59 -6.03 -20.31
N GLU A 19 -29.26 -4.82 -20.73
CA GLU A 19 -28.18 -4.03 -20.12
C GLU A 19 -28.56 -3.54 -18.72
N SER A 20 -27.55 -3.19 -17.93
CA SER A 20 -27.75 -2.68 -16.58
C SER A 20 -26.59 -1.81 -16.13
N ASP A 21 -26.90 -0.54 -15.86
CA ASP A 21 -25.97 0.48 -15.36
C ASP A 21 -25.23 0.05 -14.09
N VAL A 22 -25.84 -0.82 -13.27
CA VAL A 22 -25.21 -1.37 -12.06
C VAL A 22 -23.85 -2.02 -12.35
N PHE A 23 -23.66 -2.68 -13.50
CA PHE A 23 -22.41 -3.39 -13.80
C PHE A 23 -21.30 -2.49 -14.36
N VAL A 24 -21.64 -1.26 -14.77
CA VAL A 24 -20.68 -0.25 -15.21
C VAL A 24 -20.49 0.88 -14.17
N SER A 25 -21.29 0.87 -13.09
CA SER A 25 -21.15 1.78 -11.95
C SER A 25 -20.09 1.28 -10.96
N THR A 26 -19.48 2.19 -10.21
CA THR A 26 -18.62 1.85 -9.06
C THR A 26 -19.43 1.39 -7.84
N ASP A 27 -20.74 1.61 -7.80
CA ASP A 27 -21.63 1.23 -6.69
C ASP A 27 -21.64 -0.30 -6.45
N ILE A 28 -21.45 -1.09 -7.50
CA ILE A 28 -21.35 -2.55 -7.36
C ILE A 28 -20.11 -2.94 -6.55
N CYS A 29 -19.00 -2.21 -6.72
CA CYS A 29 -17.78 -2.39 -5.95
C CYS A 29 -17.98 -1.89 -4.51
N ALA A 30 -18.64 -0.74 -4.35
CA ALA A 30 -18.92 -0.11 -3.05
C ALA A 30 -19.65 -1.03 -2.07
N THR A 31 -20.46 -1.97 -2.57
CA THR A 31 -21.19 -2.96 -1.76
C THR A 31 -20.28 -3.80 -0.85
N CYS A 32 -19.04 -4.06 -1.29
CA CYS A 32 -18.06 -4.83 -0.53
C CYS A 32 -16.80 -4.04 -0.17
N HIS A 33 -16.44 -3.04 -0.98
CA HIS A 33 -15.21 -2.26 -0.83
C HIS A 33 -15.35 -1.04 0.10
N ASN A 34 -16.53 -0.85 0.67
CA ASN A 34 -16.75 0.04 1.80
C ASN A 34 -17.29 -0.78 2.98
N GLU A 35 -16.62 -0.71 4.13
CA GLU A 35 -16.99 -1.39 5.38
C GLU A 35 -16.93 -0.37 6.52
N GLN A 36 -18.07 -0.12 7.14
CA GLN A 36 -18.17 0.67 8.36
C GLN A 36 -18.41 -0.25 9.55
N ASN A 37 -17.63 -0.08 10.60
CA ASN A 37 -17.79 -0.88 11.81
C ASN A 37 -18.93 -0.35 12.72
N PRO A 38 -19.30 -1.05 13.80
CA PRO A 38 -20.39 -0.63 14.70
C PRO A 38 -20.17 0.71 15.43
N TYR A 39 -18.96 1.24 15.42
CA TYR A 39 -18.60 2.52 16.03
C TYR A 39 -18.62 3.69 15.04
N GLY A 40 -18.99 3.42 13.78
CA GLY A 40 -19.08 4.44 12.73
C GLY A 40 -17.75 4.71 12.00
N VAL A 41 -16.70 3.95 12.28
CA VAL A 41 -15.40 4.08 11.60
C VAL A 41 -15.43 3.33 10.27
N TRP A 42 -15.03 3.98 9.18
CA TRP A 42 -14.88 3.37 7.86
C TRP A 42 -13.57 2.59 7.78
N VAL A 43 -13.56 1.39 8.36
CA VAL A 43 -12.38 0.52 8.41
C VAL A 43 -11.93 0.00 7.05
N LYS A 44 -12.82 0.01 6.05
CA LYS A 44 -12.48 -0.06 4.63
C LYS A 44 -13.28 0.99 3.89
N ALA A 45 -12.63 1.80 3.08
CA ALA A 45 -13.26 2.96 2.45
C ALA A 45 -12.83 3.12 0.98
N THR A 46 -12.46 2.04 0.29
CA THR A 46 -11.79 2.13 -1.02
C THR A 46 -12.63 2.89 -2.06
N GLU A 47 -13.94 2.66 -2.12
CA GLU A 47 -14.77 3.39 -3.08
C GLU A 47 -15.03 4.83 -2.61
N LEU A 48 -15.13 5.09 -1.30
CA LEU A 48 -15.23 6.45 -0.78
C LEU A 48 -13.97 7.27 -1.08
N GLU A 49 -12.78 6.68 -0.86
CA GLU A 49 -11.48 7.25 -1.23
C GLU A 49 -11.42 7.56 -2.73
N TYR A 50 -11.93 6.64 -3.56
CA TYR A 50 -12.07 6.87 -5.00
C TYR A 50 -13.00 8.04 -5.32
N ARG A 51 -14.16 8.10 -4.67
CA ARG A 51 -15.18 9.13 -4.90
C ARG A 51 -14.69 10.52 -4.52
N GLU A 52 -13.80 10.61 -3.53
CA GLU A 52 -13.17 11.85 -3.09
C GLU A 52 -11.95 12.25 -3.94
N SER A 53 -11.50 11.38 -4.84
CA SER A 53 -10.38 11.63 -5.74
C SER A 53 -10.78 12.42 -7.00
N VAL A 54 -9.81 12.63 -7.89
CA VAL A 54 -10.03 13.24 -9.22
C VAL A 54 -10.58 12.27 -10.27
N TYR A 55 -10.63 10.97 -10.00
CA TYR A 55 -10.97 9.94 -10.99
C TYR A 55 -12.45 9.86 -11.38
N PRO A 56 -13.42 10.09 -10.47
CA PRO A 56 -14.83 10.22 -10.85
C PRO A 56 -15.05 11.31 -11.89
N GLU A 57 -14.43 12.49 -11.72
CA GLU A 57 -14.53 13.60 -12.67
C GLU A 57 -13.87 13.31 -14.02
N ARG A 58 -12.86 12.42 -14.03
CA ARG A 58 -12.22 11.94 -15.26
C ARG A 58 -13.00 10.83 -15.96
N GLY A 59 -14.07 10.32 -15.34
CA GLY A 59 -14.86 9.21 -15.89
C GLY A 59 -14.07 7.91 -15.95
N THR A 60 -13.17 7.67 -14.99
CA THR A 60 -12.36 6.44 -14.91
C THR A 60 -12.83 5.59 -13.72
N PRO A 61 -13.82 4.70 -13.91
CA PRO A 61 -14.33 3.85 -12.84
C PRO A 61 -13.34 2.74 -12.46
N CYS A 62 -13.63 2.01 -11.37
CA CYS A 62 -12.81 0.90 -10.88
C CYS A 62 -12.50 -0.13 -11.98
N GLN A 63 -13.49 -0.40 -12.83
CA GLN A 63 -13.45 -1.38 -13.91
C GLN A 63 -12.35 -1.08 -14.94
N ASP A 64 -12.05 0.19 -15.23
CA ASP A 64 -11.04 0.54 -16.24
C ASP A 64 -9.64 0.01 -15.88
N CYS A 65 -9.33 -0.03 -14.58
CA CYS A 65 -8.05 -0.50 -14.06
C CYS A 65 -8.12 -1.97 -13.59
N HIS A 66 -9.19 -2.38 -12.91
CA HIS A 66 -9.29 -3.71 -12.28
C HIS A 66 -10.01 -4.75 -13.15
N MET A 67 -10.68 -4.34 -14.22
CA MET A 67 -11.32 -5.20 -15.22
C MET A 67 -10.83 -4.83 -16.62
N GLN A 68 -9.51 -4.90 -16.81
CA GLN A 68 -8.83 -4.35 -18.00
C GLN A 68 -9.49 -4.81 -19.31
N PRO A 69 -9.63 -3.92 -20.31
CA PRO A 69 -10.19 -4.29 -21.60
C PRO A 69 -9.41 -5.41 -22.27
N MET A 70 -10.12 -6.43 -22.75
CA MET A 70 -9.58 -7.55 -23.49
C MET A 70 -10.51 -7.97 -24.62
N GLY A 71 -9.97 -8.53 -25.71
CA GLY A 71 -10.78 -9.18 -26.73
C GLY A 71 -11.15 -10.61 -26.32
N GLY A 72 -12.27 -11.14 -26.82
CA GLY A 72 -12.62 -12.54 -26.60
C GLY A 72 -14.10 -12.82 -26.47
N LYS A 73 -14.42 -14.02 -25.99
CA LYS A 73 -15.79 -14.43 -25.72
C LYS A 73 -16.08 -14.22 -24.23
N PRO A 74 -17.12 -13.45 -23.86
CA PRO A 74 -17.51 -13.27 -22.45
C PRO A 74 -18.08 -14.54 -21.82
N GLY A 75 -18.44 -15.53 -22.64
CA GLY A 75 -18.86 -16.85 -22.18
C GLY A 75 -18.71 -17.91 -23.27
N LYS A 76 -18.73 -19.18 -22.89
CA LYS A 76 -18.48 -20.32 -23.81
C LYS A 76 -19.35 -20.29 -25.07
N MET A 77 -20.63 -19.93 -24.92
CA MET A 77 -21.61 -19.84 -26.00
C MET A 77 -21.78 -18.42 -26.55
N GLY A 78 -21.13 -17.42 -25.95
CA GLY A 78 -21.28 -16.03 -26.33
C GLY A 78 -20.59 -15.70 -27.67
N PRO A 79 -20.99 -14.60 -28.32
CA PRO A 79 -20.30 -14.11 -29.51
C PRO A 79 -18.87 -13.68 -29.16
N LEU A 80 -17.99 -13.72 -30.16
CA LEU A 80 -16.68 -13.08 -30.04
C LEU A 80 -16.87 -11.56 -30.05
N ARG A 81 -16.24 -10.86 -29.12
CA ARG A 81 -16.26 -9.40 -29.02
C ARG A 81 -14.84 -8.87 -29.14
N GLU A 82 -14.70 -7.74 -29.82
CA GLU A 82 -13.43 -6.99 -29.84
C GLU A 82 -13.14 -6.38 -28.46
N HIS A 83 -14.20 -5.94 -27.76
CA HIS A 83 -14.14 -5.35 -26.44
C HIS A 83 -14.94 -6.21 -25.45
N ASN A 84 -14.24 -6.72 -24.44
CA ASN A 84 -14.72 -7.43 -23.27
C ASN A 84 -13.85 -6.98 -22.08
N THR A 85 -14.18 -7.45 -20.88
CA THR A 85 -13.45 -7.11 -19.66
C THR A 85 -12.81 -8.34 -19.03
N ASP A 86 -11.58 -8.19 -18.57
CA ASP A 86 -10.93 -9.22 -17.77
C ASP A 86 -11.57 -9.28 -16.38
N HIS A 87 -11.79 -10.48 -15.87
CA HIS A 87 -12.37 -10.76 -14.55
C HIS A 87 -11.30 -11.33 -13.61
N TRP A 88 -10.03 -11.00 -13.84
CA TRP A 88 -8.92 -11.38 -12.98
C TRP A 88 -8.83 -10.55 -11.69
N PHE A 89 -9.32 -9.29 -11.67
CA PHE A 89 -9.41 -8.42 -10.50
C PHE A 89 -8.09 -8.27 -9.72
N GLY A 90 -7.04 -7.82 -10.41
CA GLY A 90 -5.71 -7.62 -9.83
C GLY A 90 -5.68 -6.70 -8.61
N GLY A 91 -4.77 -6.98 -7.68
CA GLY A 91 -4.57 -6.21 -6.45
C GLY A 91 -3.38 -6.75 -5.63
N GLY A 92 -3.42 -6.64 -4.30
CA GLY A 92 -2.33 -7.03 -3.39
C GLY A 92 -1.92 -8.52 -3.38
N PHE A 93 -2.57 -9.37 -4.19
CA PHE A 93 -2.24 -10.79 -4.34
C PHE A 93 -1.37 -11.10 -5.57
N ALA A 94 -1.09 -10.10 -6.39
CA ALA A 94 -0.35 -10.24 -7.64
C ALA A 94 0.68 -9.13 -7.78
N GLU A 95 1.49 -9.19 -8.84
CA GLU A 95 2.48 -8.16 -9.23
C GLU A 95 1.85 -6.78 -9.48
N PHE A 96 0.52 -6.64 -9.42
CA PHE A 96 -0.23 -5.40 -9.60
C PHE A 96 0.15 -4.26 -8.63
N VAL A 97 0.85 -4.58 -7.52
CA VAL A 97 1.38 -3.56 -6.61
C VAL A 97 2.67 -2.92 -7.12
N GLU A 98 3.40 -3.57 -8.03
CA GLU A 98 4.59 -2.99 -8.67
C GLU A 98 4.19 -1.76 -9.48
N GLY A 99 4.81 -0.62 -9.19
CA GLY A 99 4.50 0.64 -9.84
C GLY A 99 3.21 1.34 -9.37
N ALA A 100 2.50 0.80 -8.36
CA ALA A 100 1.37 1.50 -7.72
C ALA A 100 1.82 2.82 -7.07
N ALA A 101 3.04 2.84 -6.55
CA ALA A 101 3.77 4.03 -6.13
C ALA A 101 5.22 3.96 -6.61
N ALA A 102 5.91 5.09 -6.64
CA ALA A 102 7.30 5.19 -7.07
C ALA A 102 8.14 6.02 -6.10
N VAL A 103 9.42 5.66 -5.95
CA VAL A 103 10.36 6.39 -5.09
C VAL A 103 11.53 6.98 -5.89
N TYR A 104 11.99 8.16 -5.51
CA TYR A 104 13.09 8.86 -6.18
C TYR A 104 13.98 9.61 -5.19
N ILE A 105 15.27 9.25 -5.10
CA ILE A 105 16.25 9.96 -4.28
C ILE A 105 16.66 11.27 -5.02
N ARG A 106 16.34 12.43 -4.45
CA ARG A 106 16.51 13.77 -5.09
C ARG A 106 17.93 14.33 -4.96
N GLY A 107 18.45 14.96 -6.03
CA GLY A 107 19.77 15.64 -6.06
C GLY A 107 20.81 14.99 -6.99
N GLU A 108 22.06 15.45 -6.93
CA GLU A 108 23.19 15.02 -7.78
C GLU A 108 24.08 13.91 -7.17
N ALA A 109 24.97 13.28 -7.95
CA ALA A 109 25.87 12.24 -7.42
C ALA A 109 26.61 12.69 -6.15
N LEU A 110 26.56 11.87 -5.10
CA LEU A 110 27.15 12.20 -3.80
C LEU A 110 28.63 11.82 -3.78
N GLN A 111 29.49 12.80 -3.53
CA GLN A 111 30.89 12.58 -3.16
C GLN A 111 31.02 13.00 -1.71
N VAL A 112 31.38 12.06 -0.83
CA VAL A 112 31.36 12.28 0.61
C VAL A 112 32.63 11.73 1.25
N SER A 113 32.97 12.25 2.43
CA SER A 113 34.06 11.75 3.29
C SER A 113 33.52 10.90 4.44
N VAL A 114 34.37 10.05 5.03
CA VAL A 114 34.03 9.31 6.25
C VAL A 114 33.65 10.29 7.36
N GLY A 115 32.55 10.01 8.07
CA GLY A 115 32.02 10.86 9.13
C GLY A 115 31.32 12.14 8.67
N GLU A 116 31.23 12.40 7.37
CA GLU A 116 30.41 13.48 6.84
C GLU A 116 28.92 13.20 7.10
N GLU A 117 28.18 14.20 7.54
CA GLU A 117 26.71 14.12 7.62
C GLU A 117 26.10 14.42 6.26
N VAL A 118 25.23 13.53 5.80
CA VAL A 118 24.62 13.62 4.47
C VAL A 118 23.12 13.78 4.61
N ASP A 119 22.61 14.95 4.27
CA ASP A 119 21.17 15.21 4.12
C ASP A 119 20.69 14.92 2.70
N PHE A 120 19.54 14.25 2.59
CA PHE A 120 18.89 14.02 1.30
C PHE A 120 17.37 13.85 1.46
N SER A 121 16.66 13.93 0.34
CA SER A 121 15.23 13.69 0.30
C SER A 121 14.86 12.58 -0.66
N ILE A 122 13.79 11.86 -0.33
CA ILE A 122 13.16 10.86 -1.18
C ILE A 122 11.76 11.35 -1.51
N LEU A 123 11.47 11.51 -2.81
CA LEU A 123 10.11 11.71 -3.28
C LEU A 123 9.41 10.36 -3.34
N VAL A 124 8.33 10.18 -2.58
CA VAL A 124 7.41 9.06 -2.65
C VAL A 124 6.15 9.52 -3.37
N LYS A 125 5.83 8.89 -4.50
CA LYS A 125 4.74 9.31 -5.38
C LYS A 125 3.75 8.19 -5.59
N ALA A 126 2.47 8.42 -5.25
CA ALA A 126 1.39 7.56 -5.70
C ALA A 126 1.16 7.78 -7.20
N MET A 127 1.19 6.71 -8.00
CA MET A 127 1.26 6.87 -9.46
C MET A 127 -0.10 7.12 -10.09
N ALA A 128 -1.03 6.17 -9.96
CA ALA A 128 -2.32 6.28 -10.64
C ALA A 128 -3.47 5.56 -9.91
N THR A 129 -3.30 5.23 -8.62
CA THR A 129 -4.38 4.60 -7.86
C THR A 129 -5.51 5.62 -7.67
N GLY A 130 -6.73 5.24 -8.06
CA GLY A 130 -7.91 6.10 -7.88
C GLY A 130 -8.29 6.28 -6.41
N HIS A 131 -7.78 5.43 -5.53
CA HIS A 131 -7.96 5.42 -4.08
C HIS A 131 -6.60 5.55 -3.37
N LYS A 132 -6.60 5.57 -2.03
CA LYS A 132 -5.36 5.63 -1.26
C LYS A 132 -4.49 4.39 -1.48
N PHE A 133 -3.18 4.49 -1.25
CA PHE A 133 -2.26 3.36 -1.27
C PHE A 133 -1.54 3.22 0.08
N PRO A 134 -1.68 2.08 0.78
CA PRO A 134 -2.59 0.96 0.47
C PRO A 134 -4.08 1.31 0.75
N THR A 135 -5.00 0.51 0.21
CA THR A 135 -6.45 0.56 0.53
C THR A 135 -6.96 -0.83 0.92
N GLY A 136 -8.22 -0.94 1.31
CA GLY A 136 -8.85 -2.20 1.72
C GLY A 136 -8.62 -2.48 3.21
N SER A 137 -8.09 -3.66 3.56
CA SER A 137 -7.69 -4.03 4.94
C SER A 137 -6.44 -3.27 5.40
N VAL A 138 -6.58 -1.96 5.59
CA VAL A 138 -5.49 -1.01 5.85
C VAL A 138 -4.80 -1.21 7.20
N GLU A 139 -5.44 -1.91 8.12
CA GLU A 139 -4.90 -2.34 9.41
C GLU A 139 -3.87 -3.47 9.28
N GLU A 140 -3.94 -4.26 8.20
CA GLU A 140 -3.01 -5.36 7.94
C GLU A 140 -2.04 -5.06 6.79
N ARG A 141 -2.36 -4.10 5.92
CA ARG A 141 -1.51 -3.81 4.76
C ARG A 141 -0.34 -2.92 5.18
N ASP A 142 0.86 -3.48 5.12
CA ASP A 142 2.08 -2.69 5.28
C ASP A 142 2.59 -2.23 3.92
N VAL A 143 2.77 -0.92 3.80
CA VAL A 143 3.67 -0.31 2.83
C VAL A 143 4.75 0.40 3.61
N TRP A 144 6.03 0.12 3.33
CA TRP A 144 7.13 0.77 4.04
C TRP A 144 8.27 1.13 3.11
N LEU A 145 8.89 2.28 3.40
CA LEU A 145 10.09 2.76 2.73
C LEU A 145 11.30 2.34 3.55
N HIS A 146 12.09 1.42 2.98
CA HIS A 146 13.36 1.00 3.51
C HIS A 146 14.49 1.77 2.83
N VAL A 147 15.37 2.37 3.64
CA VAL A 147 16.49 3.17 3.15
C VAL A 147 17.80 2.60 3.67
N SER A 148 18.74 2.35 2.78
CA SER A 148 20.02 1.74 3.16
C SER A 148 21.19 2.20 2.31
N LEU A 149 22.39 2.04 2.87
CA LEU A 149 23.65 2.14 2.16
C LEU A 149 24.17 0.73 1.85
N ASN A 150 24.42 0.45 0.58
CA ASN A 150 24.78 -0.87 0.09
C ASN A 150 26.14 -0.84 -0.62
N ASN A 151 26.84 -1.97 -0.61
CA ASN A 151 28.07 -2.15 -1.38
C ASN A 151 27.78 -2.50 -2.86
N LYS A 152 28.84 -2.68 -3.66
CA LYS A 152 28.71 -3.06 -5.08
C LYS A 152 28.06 -4.42 -5.35
N ALA A 153 28.10 -5.33 -4.37
CA ALA A 153 27.44 -6.63 -4.47
C ALA A 153 25.93 -6.54 -4.13
N GLY A 154 25.45 -5.37 -3.68
CA GLY A 154 24.07 -5.15 -3.24
C GLY A 154 23.83 -5.47 -1.77
N GLU A 155 24.87 -5.88 -1.03
CA GLU A 155 24.76 -6.17 0.39
C GLU A 155 24.57 -4.86 1.16
N GLU A 156 23.60 -4.86 2.06
CA GLU A 156 23.35 -3.75 2.97
C GLU A 156 24.47 -3.64 4.01
N LEU A 157 25.07 -2.46 4.10
CA LEU A 157 26.09 -2.13 5.08
C LEU A 157 25.53 -1.35 6.27
N MET A 158 24.47 -0.58 6.01
CA MET A 158 23.83 0.29 7.00
C MET A 158 22.37 0.53 6.60
N HIS A 159 21.47 0.32 7.55
CA HIS A 159 20.11 0.84 7.52
C HIS A 159 20.11 2.33 7.92
N ILE A 160 19.33 3.14 7.22
CA ILE A 160 19.17 4.57 7.46
C ILE A 160 17.73 4.80 7.93
N PRO A 161 17.48 4.95 9.25
CA PRO A 161 16.13 5.12 9.77
C PRO A 161 15.55 6.47 9.40
N VAL A 162 14.22 6.55 9.35
CA VAL A 162 13.53 7.83 9.19
C VAL A 162 13.73 8.69 10.44
N PRO A 163 14.00 9.99 10.30
CA PRO A 163 14.08 10.90 11.43
C PRO A 163 12.74 10.98 12.18
N LEU A 164 12.81 10.97 13.51
CA LEU A 164 11.64 11.19 14.37
C LEU A 164 11.09 12.60 14.18
N ASN A 165 9.77 12.72 14.15
CA ASN A 165 9.06 13.98 14.19
C ASN A 165 8.45 14.23 15.58
N PRO A 166 9.16 14.92 16.50
CA PRO A 166 8.69 15.14 17.86
C PRO A 166 7.46 16.05 17.95
N ASP A 167 7.14 16.79 16.89
CA ASP A 167 5.99 17.69 16.83
C ASP A 167 4.69 16.95 16.47
N ASP A 168 4.78 15.70 16.00
CA ASP A 168 3.64 14.85 15.68
C ASP A 168 3.51 13.72 16.72
N PRO A 169 2.50 13.76 17.62
CA PRO A 169 2.29 12.71 18.63
C PRO A 169 1.96 11.34 18.02
N ASN A 170 1.60 11.30 16.73
CA ASN A 170 1.24 10.08 16.00
C ASN A 170 2.39 9.50 15.19
N ASP A 171 3.56 10.17 15.09
CA ASP A 171 4.69 9.71 14.28
C ASP A 171 5.15 8.28 14.66
N LYS A 172 4.99 7.90 15.93
CA LYS A 172 5.24 6.53 16.43
C LYS A 172 4.47 5.44 15.69
N TYR A 173 3.30 5.75 15.13
CA TYR A 173 2.52 4.80 14.34
C TYR A 173 3.08 4.64 12.92
N PHE A 174 3.83 5.62 12.43
CA PHE A 174 4.29 5.69 11.05
C PHE A 174 5.77 5.33 10.90
N ILE A 175 6.37 4.71 11.91
CA ILE A 175 7.76 4.25 11.94
C ILE A 175 7.76 2.82 12.44
N THR A 176 8.36 1.88 11.70
CA THR A 176 8.36 0.47 12.06
C THR A 176 8.89 0.22 13.49
N SER A 177 8.20 -0.65 14.22
CA SER A 177 8.56 -1.07 15.57
C SER A 177 8.12 -2.51 15.83
N ASN A 178 8.96 -3.23 16.58
CA ASN A 178 8.67 -4.58 17.06
C ASN A 178 8.31 -4.57 18.55
N ALA A 179 7.98 -3.40 19.12
CA ALA A 179 7.41 -3.32 20.45
C ALA A 179 6.11 -4.14 20.53
N LYS A 180 5.91 -4.82 21.67
CA LYS A 180 4.68 -5.60 21.92
C LYS A 180 3.54 -4.68 22.33
N VAL A 181 2.95 -4.01 21.34
CA VAL A 181 1.91 -3.00 21.54
C VAL A 181 0.69 -3.21 20.63
N ALA A 182 0.71 -4.23 19.77
CA ALA A 182 -0.34 -4.46 18.80
C ALA A 182 -1.26 -5.58 19.27
N TYR A 183 -2.54 -5.28 19.46
CA TYR A 183 -3.50 -6.25 19.97
C TYR A 183 -4.23 -6.96 18.81
N PRO A 184 -4.23 -8.29 18.73
CA PRO A 184 -4.99 -9.03 17.71
C PRO A 184 -6.52 -8.89 17.87
N SER A 185 -6.98 -8.44 19.05
CA SER A 185 -8.36 -8.12 19.36
C SER A 185 -8.41 -6.81 20.17
N HIS A 186 -9.47 -6.60 20.94
CA HIS A 186 -9.50 -5.53 21.92
C HIS A 186 -8.42 -5.78 22.99
N SER A 187 -7.77 -4.70 23.44
CA SER A 187 -6.72 -4.71 24.47
C SER A 187 -7.15 -5.29 25.81
N THR A 188 -8.43 -5.27 26.14
CA THR A 188 -8.96 -5.88 27.37
C THR A 188 -9.19 -7.39 27.25
N LEU A 189 -9.07 -7.95 26.03
CA LEU A 189 -9.42 -9.34 25.70
C LEU A 189 -8.24 -10.16 25.17
N SER A 190 -7.11 -9.52 24.87
CA SER A 190 -5.93 -10.18 24.30
C SER A 190 -4.64 -9.57 24.84
N ASP A 191 -3.58 -10.36 24.87
CA ASP A 191 -2.23 -9.85 25.10
C ASP A 191 -1.67 -9.23 23.81
N PRO A 192 -0.79 -8.20 23.91
CA PRO A 192 -0.22 -7.60 22.73
C PRO A 192 0.87 -8.48 22.10
N ILE A 193 0.96 -8.42 20.78
CA ILE A 193 2.01 -9.00 19.96
C ILE A 193 2.95 -7.90 19.44
N GLU A 194 4.09 -8.30 18.89
CA GLU A 194 4.97 -7.39 18.14
C GLU A 194 4.16 -6.77 16.99
N ARG A 195 4.32 -5.47 16.73
CA ARG A 195 3.53 -4.80 15.71
C ARG A 195 3.94 -5.25 14.31
N ASP A 196 5.17 -4.94 13.89
CA ASP A 196 5.48 -5.09 12.47
C ASP A 196 6.27 -6.38 12.15
N GLY A 197 7.21 -6.80 12.99
CA GLY A 197 8.15 -7.85 12.59
C GLY A 197 8.96 -7.43 11.34
N LEU A 198 9.37 -6.17 11.30
CA LEU A 198 10.21 -5.56 10.25
C LEU A 198 11.47 -4.95 10.87
N THR A 199 12.42 -4.54 10.04
CA THR A 199 13.55 -3.70 10.50
C THR A 199 12.98 -2.44 11.17
N GLU A 200 13.41 -2.12 12.39
CA GLU A 200 12.89 -0.95 13.12
C GLU A 200 13.45 0.35 12.53
N GLY A 201 12.62 1.40 12.50
CA GLY A 201 13.02 2.73 12.01
C GLY A 201 12.72 3.01 10.53
N ASP A 202 12.08 2.10 9.79
CA ASP A 202 11.58 2.39 8.43
C ASP A 202 10.30 3.23 8.48
N ARG A 203 10.07 4.06 7.45
CA ARG A 203 8.82 4.83 7.32
C ARG A 203 7.68 3.93 6.86
N LEU A 204 6.60 3.84 7.62
CA LEU A 204 5.36 3.12 7.29
C LEU A 204 4.32 4.06 6.66
N TYR A 205 3.53 3.52 5.73
CA TYR A 205 2.36 4.14 5.09
C TYR A 205 1.15 3.25 5.31
N HIS A 206 0.40 3.49 6.40
CA HIS A 206 -0.69 2.60 6.83
C HIS A 206 -1.73 3.33 7.68
N SER A 207 -2.74 2.58 8.14
CA SER A 207 -3.70 3.02 9.15
C SER A 207 -3.46 2.32 10.46
N ALA A 208 -3.24 3.09 11.52
CA ALA A 208 -3.28 2.61 12.90
C ALA A 208 -4.71 2.70 13.44
N PHE A 209 -5.27 1.55 13.79
CA PHE A 209 -6.58 1.48 14.45
C PHE A 209 -6.39 1.44 15.95
N LEU A 210 -7.16 2.27 16.66
CA LEU A 210 -7.17 2.31 18.12
C LEU A 210 -8.50 1.77 18.64
N ASP A 211 -8.43 0.93 19.67
CA ASP A 211 -9.62 0.49 20.40
C ASP A 211 -10.09 1.53 21.43
N SER A 212 -11.14 1.24 22.19
CA SER A 212 -11.72 2.19 23.14
C SER A 212 -10.81 2.56 24.32
N GLU A 213 -9.72 1.83 24.56
CA GLU A 213 -8.70 2.19 25.55
C GLU A 213 -7.56 3.03 24.95
N GLY A 214 -7.61 3.29 23.64
CA GLY A 214 -6.57 4.02 22.91
C GLY A 214 -5.37 3.16 22.51
N GLU A 215 -5.51 1.84 22.56
CA GLU A 215 -4.45 0.88 22.24
C GLU A 215 -4.51 0.43 20.77
N PHE A 216 -3.36 0.19 20.15
CA PHE A 216 -3.27 -0.25 18.76
C PHE A 216 -3.88 -1.64 18.58
N THR A 217 -4.81 -1.81 17.64
CA THR A 217 -5.47 -3.09 17.38
C THR A 217 -5.51 -3.45 15.91
N TYR A 218 -5.38 -4.74 15.59
CA TYR A 218 -5.67 -5.28 14.25
C TYR A 218 -7.15 -5.61 14.05
N ALA A 219 -7.97 -5.56 15.11
CA ALA A 219 -9.37 -5.93 15.03
C ALA A 219 -10.23 -4.74 14.58
N GLN A 220 -10.47 -4.63 13.27
CA GLN A 220 -11.30 -3.58 12.67
C GLN A 220 -12.70 -3.44 13.32
N TRP A 221 -13.29 -4.51 13.85
CA TRP A 221 -14.62 -4.46 14.49
C TRP A 221 -14.64 -3.81 15.88
N VAL A 222 -13.48 -3.57 16.52
CA VAL A 222 -13.37 -2.84 17.80
C VAL A 222 -12.68 -1.48 17.68
N CYS A 223 -12.26 -1.10 16.47
CA CYS A 223 -11.67 0.20 16.20
C CYS A 223 -12.68 1.33 16.48
N VAL A 224 -12.28 2.33 17.27
CA VAL A 224 -13.07 3.54 17.51
C VAL A 224 -12.43 4.80 16.92
N GLU A 225 -11.14 4.72 16.59
CA GLU A 225 -10.35 5.81 16.01
C GLU A 225 -9.34 5.25 15.01
N GLU A 226 -9.27 5.87 13.83
CA GLU A 226 -8.25 5.61 12.80
C GLU A 226 -7.28 6.79 12.74
N ILE A 227 -5.98 6.48 12.78
CA ILE A 227 -4.89 7.42 12.58
C ILE A 227 -4.06 6.93 11.40
N GLU A 228 -3.94 7.71 10.33
CA GLU A 228 -3.38 7.22 9.08
C GLU A 228 -2.44 8.22 8.39
N ASN A 229 -1.51 7.68 7.61
CA ASN A 229 -0.62 8.45 6.74
C ASN A 229 -0.49 7.81 5.35
N ARG A 230 -1.53 7.12 4.88
CA ARG A 230 -1.49 6.44 3.58
C ARG A 230 -1.30 7.45 2.46
N LEU A 231 -0.86 7.00 1.29
CA LEU A 231 -0.65 7.89 0.16
C LEU A 231 -1.99 8.19 -0.50
N ASN A 232 -2.35 9.47 -0.62
CA ASN A 232 -3.53 9.88 -1.35
C ASN A 232 -3.35 9.66 -2.86
N PRO A 233 -4.44 9.55 -3.63
CA PRO A 233 -4.39 9.52 -5.08
C PRO A 233 -3.52 10.66 -5.64
N LEU A 234 -2.50 10.30 -6.44
CA LEU A 234 -1.55 11.23 -7.06
C LEU A 234 -0.69 12.07 -6.08
N GLU A 235 -0.64 11.69 -4.80
CA GLU A 235 0.18 12.39 -3.81
C GLU A 235 1.67 12.32 -4.17
N GLU A 236 2.36 13.44 -3.96
CA GLU A 236 3.81 13.53 -3.94
C GLU A 236 4.25 13.91 -2.53
N ARG A 237 4.78 12.95 -1.78
CA ARG A 237 5.29 13.15 -0.42
C ARG A 237 6.81 13.19 -0.43
N MET A 238 7.39 14.20 0.24
CA MET A 238 8.83 14.31 0.42
C MET A 238 9.20 13.77 1.81
N GLU A 239 9.99 12.71 1.84
CA GLU A 239 10.61 12.22 3.07
C GLU A 239 12.03 12.76 3.15
N HIS A 240 12.45 13.20 4.34
CA HIS A 240 13.77 13.77 4.58
C HIS A 240 14.58 12.82 5.46
N TYR A 241 15.79 12.50 5.02
CA TYR A 241 16.69 11.58 5.71
C TYR A 241 18.06 12.23 5.89
N HIS A 242 18.76 11.77 6.91
CA HIS A 242 20.18 12.07 7.10
C HIS A 242 20.90 10.84 7.62
N PHE A 243 22.20 10.77 7.39
CA PHE A 243 23.07 9.78 8.01
C PHE A 243 24.51 10.27 8.07
N ALA A 244 25.23 9.79 9.07
CA ALA A 244 26.69 9.90 9.15
C ALA A 244 27.33 8.82 8.28
N VAL A 245 28.21 9.20 7.37
CA VAL A 245 28.92 8.24 6.52
C VAL A 245 29.77 7.29 7.39
N PRO A 246 29.53 5.97 7.35
CA PRO A 246 30.25 5.02 8.19
C PRO A 246 31.74 4.93 7.84
N ASP A 247 32.53 4.41 8.79
CA ASP A 247 33.96 4.12 8.59
C ASP A 247 34.14 2.97 7.61
N LEU A 248 34.24 3.32 6.33
CA LEU A 248 34.35 2.42 5.20
C LEU A 248 35.55 2.81 4.32
N ASP A 249 36.09 1.83 3.60
CA ASP A 249 37.17 2.09 2.65
C ASP A 249 36.70 2.98 1.50
N LYS A 250 37.60 3.82 1.00
CA LYS A 250 37.37 4.64 -0.20
C LYS A 250 36.88 3.79 -1.35
N GLY A 251 35.83 4.22 -2.02
CA GLY A 251 35.15 3.37 -2.97
C GLY A 251 33.82 3.90 -3.47
N VAL A 252 33.06 3.01 -4.08
CA VAL A 252 31.72 3.31 -4.60
C VAL A 252 30.73 2.46 -3.83
N TYR A 253 29.73 3.13 -3.28
CA TYR A 253 28.59 2.59 -2.56
C TYR A 253 27.30 3.08 -3.21
N TYR A 254 26.18 2.57 -2.73
CA TYR A 254 24.86 2.85 -3.30
C TYR A 254 23.88 3.18 -2.19
N LEU A 255 23.33 4.38 -2.24
CA LEU A 255 22.18 4.76 -1.45
C LEU A 255 20.93 4.18 -2.13
N THR A 256 20.20 3.34 -1.40
CA THR A 256 19.04 2.60 -1.90
C THR A 256 17.80 3.06 -1.14
N ALA A 257 16.75 3.40 -1.88
CA ALA A 257 15.41 3.62 -1.37
C ALA A 257 14.50 2.56 -1.99
N GLN A 258 13.89 1.71 -1.18
CA GLN A 258 13.03 0.63 -1.62
C GLN A 258 11.68 0.71 -0.91
N LEU A 259 10.61 0.90 -1.69
CA LEU A 259 9.25 0.83 -1.21
C LEU A 259 8.77 -0.61 -1.33
N ASN A 260 8.31 -1.17 -0.22
CA ASN A 260 7.88 -2.55 -0.12
C ASN A 260 6.40 -2.61 0.23
N TYR A 261 5.78 -3.74 -0.09
CA TYR A 261 4.42 -4.06 0.29
C TYR A 261 4.35 -5.48 0.84
N ARG A 262 3.56 -5.68 1.90
CA ARG A 262 3.05 -7.01 2.25
C ARG A 262 1.60 -6.94 2.70
N ARG A 263 0.93 -8.07 2.62
CA ARG A 263 -0.50 -8.16 2.91
C ARG A 263 -0.82 -8.16 4.41
N MET A 264 0.10 -8.57 5.26
CA MET A 264 -0.17 -8.78 6.68
C MET A 264 1.15 -8.74 7.45
N PRO A 265 1.17 -8.21 8.68
CA PRO A 265 2.33 -8.33 9.54
C PRO A 265 2.69 -9.77 9.87
N ASP A 266 3.98 -10.10 9.82
CA ASP A 266 4.47 -11.43 10.19
C ASP A 266 4.03 -11.86 11.60
N PRO A 267 4.09 -11.00 12.63
CA PRO A 267 3.61 -11.35 13.97
C PRO A 267 2.12 -11.70 14.01
N LEU A 268 1.30 -11.04 13.21
CA LEU A 268 -0.14 -11.31 13.13
C LEU A 268 -0.40 -12.65 12.41
N ALA A 269 0.34 -12.93 11.35
CA ALA A 269 0.29 -14.23 10.67
C ALA A 269 0.71 -15.38 11.60
N ASP A 270 1.79 -15.18 12.37
CA ASP A 270 2.28 -16.13 13.35
C ASP A 270 1.24 -16.36 14.47
N TYR A 271 0.59 -15.31 14.96
CA TYR A 271 -0.49 -15.40 15.95
C TYR A 271 -1.65 -16.27 15.46
N PHE A 272 -2.06 -16.11 14.19
CA PHE A 272 -3.11 -16.94 13.58
C PHE A 272 -2.64 -18.35 13.18
N GLY A 273 -1.33 -18.62 13.22
CA GLY A 273 -0.78 -19.90 12.77
C GLY A 273 -0.92 -20.12 11.26
N ILE A 274 -0.84 -19.04 10.47
CA ILE A 274 -0.93 -19.09 9.00
C ILE A 274 0.41 -18.73 8.35
N ASP A 275 0.55 -19.06 7.06
CA ASP A 275 1.76 -18.74 6.32
C ASP A 275 1.96 -17.21 6.22
N ARG A 276 3.16 -16.78 6.61
CA ARG A 276 3.66 -15.41 6.41
C ARG A 276 3.56 -14.99 4.94
N ARG A 277 3.38 -13.70 4.72
CA ARG A 277 3.11 -13.15 3.38
C ARG A 277 4.41 -12.72 2.73
N PRO A 278 4.61 -13.01 1.43
CA PRO A 278 5.80 -12.56 0.75
C PRO A 278 5.85 -11.04 0.73
N VAL A 279 7.06 -10.50 0.87
CA VAL A 279 7.32 -9.09 0.63
C VAL A 279 7.43 -8.89 -0.88
N MET A 280 6.71 -7.88 -1.38
CA MET A 280 6.72 -7.47 -2.78
C MET A 280 7.42 -6.13 -2.90
N GLU A 281 8.31 -6.00 -3.88
CA GLU A 281 8.88 -4.70 -4.23
C GLU A 281 7.82 -3.88 -4.98
N VAL A 282 7.51 -2.68 -4.46
CA VAL A 282 6.62 -1.72 -5.13
C VAL A 282 7.42 -0.84 -6.07
N SER A 283 8.56 -0.34 -5.59
CA SER A 283 9.48 0.50 -6.35
C SER A 283 10.85 0.56 -5.69
N LYS A 284 11.90 0.72 -6.49
CA LYS A 284 13.26 0.87 -6.01
C LYS A 284 14.00 1.97 -6.77
N ASN A 285 14.73 2.79 -6.02
CA ASN A 285 15.65 3.77 -6.58
C ASN A 285 17.04 3.61 -5.95
N ILE A 286 18.06 3.63 -6.80
CA ILE A 286 19.45 3.43 -6.39
C ILE A 286 20.26 4.62 -6.88
N ARG A 287 21.05 5.21 -6.00
CA ARG A 287 21.95 6.31 -6.32
C ARG A 287 23.37 6.02 -5.91
N LYS A 288 24.29 6.27 -6.82
CA LYS A 288 25.72 6.11 -6.58
C LYS A 288 26.22 7.15 -5.57
N LEU A 289 26.98 6.67 -4.59
CA LEU A 289 27.72 7.46 -3.61
C LEU A 289 29.21 7.09 -3.72
N VAL A 290 30.08 8.09 -3.77
CA VAL A 290 31.54 7.91 -3.87
C VAL A 290 32.19 8.40 -2.59
N LEU A 291 32.91 7.50 -1.92
CA LEU A 291 33.68 7.79 -0.72
C LEU A 291 35.14 8.04 -1.10
N TYR A 292 35.69 9.21 -0.74
CA TYR A 292 37.02 9.66 -1.19
C TYR A 292 38.04 9.95 -0.08
#